data_AF-A0A931Z3C9-F1
#
_entry.id   AF-A0A931Z3C9-F1
#
_cell.length_a   1.000
_cell.length_b   1.000
_cell.length_c   1.000
_cell.angle_alpha   90.00
_cell.angle_beta   90.00
_cell.angle_gamma   90.00
#
_symmetry.space_group_name_H-M   'P 1'
#
loop_
_entity.id
_entity.type
_entity.pdbx_description
1 polymer ?
#
loop_
_entity_poly.entity_id
_entity_poly.type
_entity_poly.pdbx_seq_one_letter_code
_entity_poly.pdbx_strand_id
1 'polypeptide(L)'
;MVRFDKPCCRVSGAVEYFREHMEIGDYLDQGGRAELIWFGRGADRLGLRGVCRQEHFERLCEGRHPLTGERLTARDKGASRRVCFFGQISPPKDVSIACLVGGDERIKGWWDEAVRGTLHEIEAVTATRVRRQGADEDRPTCNMVAAIVTHDASRKLDPQLHTHVCIMNATFDTAENRWKSVQPAGYYRHQA
;
A
#
# COMPACT_ATOMS: atom_id res chain seq x y z
N MET A 1 -15.15 -3.01 -3.25
CA MET A 1 -14.41 -4.28 -3.03
C MET A 1 -12.99 -3.94 -2.64
N VAL A 2 -12.45 -4.62 -1.63
CA VAL A 2 -11.04 -4.53 -1.23
C VAL A 2 -10.46 -5.92 -1.36
N ARG A 3 -9.38 -6.06 -2.13
CA ARG A 3 -8.72 -7.35 -2.38
C ARG A 3 -7.22 -7.16 -2.22
N PHE A 4 -6.55 -8.09 -1.54
CA PHE A 4 -5.09 -8.16 -1.57
C PHE A 4 -4.63 -9.39 -2.33
N ASP A 5 -3.52 -9.24 -3.03
CA ASP A 5 -2.86 -10.33 -3.73
C ASP A 5 -2.00 -11.15 -2.77
N LYS A 6 -1.42 -12.23 -3.28
CA LYS A 6 -0.41 -12.98 -2.54
C LYS A 6 0.75 -12.04 -2.19
N PRO A 7 1.34 -12.14 -0.98
CA PRO A 7 2.45 -11.28 -0.60
C PRO A 7 3.60 -11.37 -1.60
N CYS A 8 4.15 -10.21 -1.98
CA CYS A 8 5.31 -10.17 -2.86
C CYS A 8 6.56 -10.57 -2.08
N CYS A 9 7.40 -11.44 -2.63
CA CYS A 9 8.65 -11.90 -2.01
C CYS A 9 9.90 -11.50 -2.80
N ARG A 10 9.75 -10.75 -3.90
CA ARG A 10 10.86 -10.36 -4.78
C ARG A 10 10.91 -8.86 -4.93
N VAL A 11 12.07 -8.26 -4.67
CA VAL A 11 12.29 -6.82 -4.86
C VAL A 11 12.06 -6.44 -6.31
N SER A 12 12.65 -7.18 -7.26
CA SER A 12 12.46 -6.93 -8.70
C SER A 12 10.99 -6.93 -9.10
N GLY A 13 10.22 -7.92 -8.64
CA GLY A 13 8.78 -7.99 -8.93
C GLY A 13 7.97 -6.86 -8.30
N ALA A 14 8.36 -6.37 -7.12
CA ALA A 14 7.70 -5.22 -6.50
C ALA A 14 7.98 -3.92 -7.26
N VAL A 15 9.21 -3.75 -7.74
CA VAL A 15 9.65 -2.56 -8.49
C VAL A 15 9.08 -2.56 -9.92
N GLU A 16 9.01 -3.72 -10.56
CA GLU A 16 8.35 -3.87 -11.86
C GLU A 16 6.86 -3.53 -11.77
N TYR A 17 6.16 -4.07 -10.76
CA TYR A 17 4.77 -3.72 -10.49
C TYR A 17 4.58 -2.22 -10.20
N PHE A 18 5.50 -1.60 -9.45
CA PHE A 18 5.49 -0.16 -9.20
C PHE A 18 5.56 0.63 -10.52
N ARG A 19 6.47 0.26 -11.43
CA ARG A 19 6.63 0.95 -12.71
C ARG A 19 5.42 0.75 -13.63
N GLU A 20 4.90 -0.47 -13.70
CA GLU A 20 3.80 -0.82 -14.61
C GLU A 20 2.42 -0.33 -14.15
N HIS A 21 2.11 -0.53 -12.86
CA HIS A 21 0.76 -0.32 -12.31
C HIS A 21 0.66 0.93 -11.45
N MET A 22 1.76 1.64 -11.20
CA MET A 22 1.71 2.79 -10.32
C MET A 22 2.33 4.06 -10.90
N GLU A 23 3.31 3.97 -11.80
CA GLU A 23 3.99 5.13 -12.38
C GLU A 23 3.38 5.61 -13.72
N ILE A 24 2.61 4.76 -14.41
CA ILE A 24 2.02 5.08 -15.71
C ILE A 24 0.63 5.72 -15.52
N GLY A 25 0.55 7.00 -15.86
CA GLY A 25 -0.67 7.81 -15.84
C GLY A 25 -1.66 7.44 -16.95
N ASP A 26 -2.92 7.41 -16.53
CA ASP A 26 -4.23 7.44 -17.18
C ASP A 26 -4.32 7.30 -18.71
N TYR A 27 -5.12 6.30 -19.13
CA TYR A 27 -5.45 6.05 -20.52
C TYR A 27 -6.58 6.94 -21.05
N LEU A 28 -7.34 7.61 -20.16
CA LEU A 28 -8.56 8.33 -20.52
C LEU A 28 -8.48 9.85 -20.30
N ASP A 29 -7.71 10.34 -19.31
CA ASP A 29 -7.54 11.77 -19.06
C ASP A 29 -6.19 12.29 -19.62
N GLN A 30 -6.22 13.12 -20.66
CA GLN A 30 -5.05 13.58 -21.42
C GLN A 30 -4.16 14.62 -20.69
N GLY A 31 -4.22 14.72 -19.36
CA GLY A 31 -3.57 15.82 -18.64
C GLY A 31 -2.94 15.54 -17.28
N GLY A 32 -3.21 14.39 -16.64
CA GLY A 32 -2.74 14.10 -15.29
C GLY A 32 -1.89 12.83 -15.25
N ARG A 33 -0.65 12.92 -14.75
CA ARG A 33 0.05 11.70 -14.31
C ARG A 33 -0.53 11.33 -12.95
N ALA A 34 -1.15 10.16 -12.83
CA ALA A 34 -1.46 9.59 -11.53
C ALA A 34 -0.16 9.43 -10.74
N GLU A 35 0.01 10.22 -9.68
CA GLU A 35 1.19 10.16 -8.83
C GLU A 35 0.95 9.18 -7.68
N LEU A 36 1.94 8.33 -7.38
CA LEU A 36 1.90 7.59 -6.14
C LEU A 36 2.13 8.52 -4.95
N ILE A 37 1.31 8.38 -3.92
CA ILE A 37 1.40 9.18 -2.70
C ILE A 37 1.65 8.27 -1.51
N TRP A 38 2.55 8.69 -0.61
CA TRP A 38 2.76 8.03 0.68
C TRP A 38 1.55 8.24 1.61
N PHE A 39 1.17 7.17 2.30
CA PHE A 39 0.09 7.15 3.28
C PHE A 39 0.47 6.33 4.51
N GLY A 40 -0.07 6.74 5.66
CA GLY A 40 -0.01 6.02 6.93
C GLY A 40 0.95 6.63 7.93
N ARG A 41 0.65 6.42 9.22
CA ARG A 41 1.45 6.88 10.36
C ARG A 41 2.86 6.31 10.36
N GLY A 42 3.04 5.12 9.78
CA GLY A 42 4.37 4.54 9.59
C GLY A 42 5.19 5.34 8.56
N ALA A 43 4.56 5.76 7.46
CA ALA A 43 5.21 6.59 6.45
C ALA A 43 5.62 7.96 7.03
N ASP A 44 4.72 8.61 7.76
CA ASP A 44 5.02 9.84 8.50
C ASP A 44 6.23 9.70 9.42
N ARG A 45 6.31 8.57 10.14
CA ARG A 45 7.39 8.28 11.08
C ARG A 45 8.75 8.06 10.40
N LEU A 46 8.75 7.71 9.11
CA LEU A 46 9.95 7.63 8.27
C LEU A 46 10.26 8.95 7.55
N GLY A 47 9.47 10.01 7.79
CA GLY A 47 9.59 11.29 7.09
C GLY A 47 9.10 11.25 5.65
N LEU A 48 8.24 10.28 5.30
CA LEU A 48 7.70 10.12 3.95
C LEU A 48 6.35 10.83 3.85
N ARG A 49 6.27 11.85 3.00
CA ARG A 49 5.05 12.61 2.71
C ARG A 49 4.99 12.97 1.23
N GLY A 50 3.78 13.08 0.69
CA GLY A 50 3.57 13.42 -0.71
C GLY A 50 4.04 12.30 -1.64
N VAL A 51 4.67 12.69 -2.76
CA VAL A 51 5.01 11.78 -3.86
C VAL A 51 5.98 10.69 -3.43
N CYS A 52 5.65 9.45 -3.80
CA CYS A 52 6.49 8.29 -3.62
C CYS A 52 7.57 8.21 -4.70
N ARG A 53 8.80 8.58 -4.32
CA ARG A 53 9.97 8.44 -5.19
C ARG A 53 10.38 6.97 -5.29
N GLN A 54 10.69 6.53 -6.50
CA GLN A 54 11.12 5.16 -6.78
C GLN A 54 12.29 4.71 -5.88
N GLU A 55 13.29 5.56 -5.66
CA GLU A 55 14.43 5.27 -4.78
C GLU A 55 14.00 4.93 -3.34
N HIS A 56 13.06 5.69 -2.77
CA HIS A 56 12.56 5.45 -1.42
C HIS A 56 11.78 4.13 -1.36
N PHE A 57 10.98 3.86 -2.39
CA PHE A 57 10.23 2.62 -2.53
C PHE A 57 11.16 1.40 -2.62
N GLU A 58 12.18 1.45 -3.48
CA GLU A 58 13.19 0.40 -3.65
C GLU A 58 13.91 0.09 -2.34
N ARG A 59 14.38 1.13 -1.62
CA ARG A 59 15.02 0.96 -0.32
C ARG A 59 14.11 0.26 0.68
N LEU A 60 12.83 0.65 0.75
CA LEU A 60 11.85 -0.01 1.61
C LEU A 60 11.61 -1.47 1.17
N CYS A 61 11.55 -1.73 -0.13
CA CYS A 61 11.46 -3.09 -0.66
C CYS A 61 12.64 -3.94 -0.21
N GLU A 62 13.85 -3.38 -0.15
CA GLU A 62 15.07 -4.02 0.35
C GLU A 62 15.12 -4.16 1.88
N GLY A 63 14.17 -3.56 2.60
CA GLY A 63 14.17 -3.55 4.07
C GLY A 63 15.12 -2.51 4.67
N ARG A 64 15.43 -1.45 3.90
CA ARG A 64 16.26 -0.31 4.29
C ARG A 64 15.40 0.93 4.53
N HIS A 65 15.93 1.83 5.34
CA HIS A 65 15.33 3.11 5.65
C HIS A 65 15.39 3.97 4.38
N PRO A 66 14.27 4.57 3.95
CA PRO A 66 14.18 5.26 2.66
C PRO A 66 15.10 6.47 2.57
N LEU A 67 15.34 7.18 3.68
CA LEU A 67 16.21 8.36 3.73
C LEU A 67 17.68 8.03 4.04
N THR A 68 17.96 7.25 5.10
CA THR A 68 19.32 6.98 5.58
C THR A 68 19.98 5.76 4.94
N GLY A 69 19.21 4.86 4.32
CA GLY A 69 19.71 3.59 3.80
C GLY A 69 20.03 2.53 4.85
N GLU A 70 19.89 2.85 6.14
CA GLU A 70 20.11 1.93 7.25
C GLU A 70 19.10 0.78 7.25
N ARG A 71 19.44 -0.32 7.90
CA ARG A 71 18.58 -1.49 7.93
C ARG A 71 17.38 -1.28 8.87
N LEU A 72 16.15 -1.41 8.37
CA LEU A 72 14.95 -1.25 9.19
C LEU A 72 14.67 -2.47 10.08
N THR A 73 14.76 -3.68 9.52
CA THR A 73 14.37 -4.91 10.25
C THR A 73 15.58 -5.70 10.71
N ALA A 74 15.52 -6.23 11.93
CA ALA A 74 16.64 -6.92 12.57
C ALA A 74 17.03 -8.25 11.87
N ARG A 75 16.09 -8.93 11.21
CA ARG A 75 16.32 -10.26 10.62
C ARG A 75 16.25 -10.22 9.10
N ASP A 76 17.27 -10.78 8.45
CA ASP A 76 17.20 -11.02 7.00
C ASP A 76 16.69 -12.44 6.83
N LYS A 77 15.61 -12.59 6.06
CA LYS A 77 15.14 -13.93 5.67
C LYS A 77 15.58 -14.29 4.25
N GLY A 78 16.47 -13.49 3.66
CA GLY A 78 16.95 -13.65 2.29
C GLY A 78 15.78 -13.69 1.30
N ALA A 79 15.88 -14.58 0.32
CA ALA A 79 14.91 -14.71 -0.77
C ALA A 79 13.48 -15.09 -0.33
N SER A 80 13.28 -15.55 0.91
CA SER A 80 11.95 -15.90 1.44
C SER A 80 11.24 -14.74 2.15
N ARG A 81 11.88 -13.57 2.23
CA ARG A 81 11.31 -12.40 2.90
C ARG A 81 10.17 -11.83 2.07
N ARG A 82 9.02 -11.62 2.71
CA ARG A 82 7.95 -10.77 2.16
C ARG A 82 8.44 -9.33 2.06
N VAL A 83 8.27 -8.74 0.88
CA VAL A 83 8.71 -7.39 0.53
C VAL A 83 7.60 -6.39 0.82
N CYS A 84 6.42 -6.64 0.26
CA CYS A 84 5.23 -5.80 0.39
C CYS A 84 3.96 -6.60 0.16
N PHE A 85 2.82 -5.94 0.36
CA PHE A 85 1.48 -6.47 0.16
C PHE A 85 0.75 -5.54 -0.81
N PHE A 86 0.38 -6.07 -1.97
CA PHE A 86 -0.42 -5.34 -2.95
C PHE A 86 -1.90 -5.56 -2.69
N GLY A 87 -2.67 -4.48 -2.80
CA GLY A 87 -4.11 -4.52 -2.78
C GLY A 87 -4.72 -3.54 -3.76
N GLN A 88 -6.00 -3.76 -4.04
CA GLN A 88 -6.81 -2.91 -4.89
C GLN A 88 -8.14 -2.63 -4.20
N ILE A 89 -8.54 -1.37 -4.21
CA ILE A 89 -9.85 -0.89 -3.79
C ILE A 89 -10.59 -0.48 -5.05
N SER A 90 -11.76 -1.04 -5.32
CA SER A 90 -12.57 -0.67 -6.49
C SER A 90 -14.05 -0.55 -6.12
N PRO A 91 -14.78 0.44 -6.65
CA PRO A 91 -16.22 0.50 -6.49
C PRO A 91 -16.90 -0.52 -7.42
N PRO A 92 -18.22 -0.69 -7.31
CA PRO A 92 -19.02 -1.32 -8.35
C PRO A 92 -18.84 -0.64 -9.73
N LYS A 93 -19.09 -1.40 -10.81
CA LYS A 93 -18.79 -0.95 -12.18
C LYS A 93 -19.64 0.25 -12.61
N ASP A 94 -20.90 0.29 -12.20
CA ASP A 94 -21.84 1.39 -12.44
C ASP A 94 -21.32 2.72 -11.88
N VAL A 95 -20.71 2.73 -10.69
CA VAL A 95 -20.06 3.92 -10.10
C VAL A 95 -18.92 4.41 -10.99
N SER A 96 -18.10 3.50 -11.53
CA SER A 96 -17.03 3.87 -12.47
C SER A 96 -17.59 4.47 -13.75
N ILE A 97 -18.68 3.90 -14.30
CA ILE A 97 -19.34 4.42 -15.49
C ILE A 97 -19.94 5.80 -15.22
N ALA A 98 -20.66 5.99 -14.12
CA ALA A 98 -21.27 7.26 -13.75
C ALA A 98 -20.22 8.38 -13.59
N CYS A 99 -19.07 8.05 -12.98
CA CYS A 99 -17.98 9.00 -12.78
C CYS A 99 -17.26 9.34 -14.10
N LEU A 100 -16.81 8.32 -14.83
CA LEU A 100 -15.84 8.49 -15.91
C LEU A 100 -16.48 8.71 -17.28
N VAL A 101 -17.65 8.12 -17.51
CA VAL A 101 -18.41 8.26 -18.77
C VAL A 101 -19.56 9.24 -18.59
N GLY A 102 -20.26 9.16 -17.46
CA GLY A 102 -21.37 10.05 -17.12
C GLY A 102 -20.94 11.46 -16.70
N GLY A 103 -19.66 11.67 -16.36
CA GLY A 103 -19.11 12.96 -15.98
C GLY A 103 -19.54 13.46 -14.59
N ASP A 104 -20.04 12.58 -13.71
CA ASP A 104 -20.42 12.97 -12.35
C ASP A 104 -19.20 13.14 -11.45
N GLU A 105 -18.62 14.35 -11.45
CA GLU A 105 -17.38 14.65 -10.72
C GLU A 105 -17.51 14.55 -9.20
N ARG A 106 -18.73 14.57 -8.64
CA ARG A 106 -18.96 14.43 -7.19
C ARG A 106 -18.45 13.08 -6.68
N ILE A 107 -18.50 12.06 -7.55
CA ILE A 107 -18.03 10.71 -7.24
C ILE A 107 -16.52 10.70 -6.97
N LYS A 108 -15.72 11.56 -7.61
CA LYS A 108 -14.27 11.64 -7.35
C LYS A 108 -13.99 12.01 -5.88
N GLY A 109 -14.73 12.98 -5.35
CA GLY A 109 -14.62 13.40 -3.95
C GLY A 109 -15.05 12.30 -2.97
N TRP A 110 -16.21 11.66 -3.21
CA TRP A 110 -16.67 10.53 -2.40
C TRP A 110 -15.74 9.32 -2.47
N TRP A 111 -15.11 9.11 -3.62
CA TRP A 111 -14.13 8.06 -3.81
C TRP A 111 -12.87 8.29 -2.97
N ASP A 112 -12.30 9.50 -3.00
CA ASP A 112 -11.15 9.84 -2.15
C ASP A 112 -11.48 9.64 -0.66
N GLU A 113 -12.66 10.08 -0.21
CA GLU A 113 -13.13 9.87 1.16
C GLU A 113 -13.24 8.38 1.51
N ALA A 114 -13.89 7.58 0.66
CA ALA A 114 -14.07 6.14 0.88
C ALA A 114 -12.73 5.37 0.90
N VAL A 115 -11.80 5.74 0.01
CA VAL A 115 -10.45 5.18 -0.04
C VAL A 115 -9.71 5.52 1.24
N ARG A 116 -9.72 6.79 1.69
CA ARG A 116 -9.06 7.21 2.93
C ARG A 116 -9.63 6.49 4.15
N GLY A 117 -10.96 6.39 4.26
CA GLY A 117 -11.61 5.61 5.32
C GLY A 117 -11.15 4.16 5.33
N THR A 118 -11.12 3.52 4.16
CA THR A 118 -10.63 2.14 4.00
C THR A 118 -9.16 1.99 4.40
N LEU A 119 -8.29 2.94 4.02
CA LEU A 119 -6.87 2.92 4.37
C LEU A 119 -6.64 3.09 5.88
N HIS A 120 -7.46 3.88 6.57
CA HIS A 120 -7.41 3.98 8.03
C HIS A 120 -7.80 2.67 8.72
N GLU A 121 -8.81 1.96 8.22
CA GLU A 121 -9.18 0.64 8.74
C GLU A 121 -8.07 -0.40 8.51
N ILE A 122 -7.45 -0.39 7.32
CA ILE A 122 -6.28 -1.23 7.02
C ILE A 122 -5.12 -0.91 7.98
N GLU A 123 -4.85 0.37 8.22
CA GLU A 123 -3.82 0.78 9.17
C GLU A 123 -4.16 0.33 10.60
N ALA A 124 -5.42 0.43 11.03
CA ALA A 124 -5.87 0.04 12.37
C ALA A 124 -5.66 -1.45 12.65
N VAL A 125 -5.88 -2.31 11.64
CA VAL A 125 -5.64 -3.77 11.77
C VAL A 125 -4.18 -4.18 11.51
N THR A 126 -3.30 -3.24 11.18
CA THR A 126 -1.87 -3.53 10.96
C THR A 126 -1.22 -3.99 12.27
N ALA A 127 -0.53 -5.11 12.22
CA ALA A 127 0.07 -5.77 13.38
C ALA A 127 1.48 -6.29 13.09
N THR A 128 2.17 -6.73 14.13
CA THR A 128 3.44 -7.48 14.04
C THR A 128 3.42 -8.71 14.93
N ARG A 129 4.26 -9.71 14.63
CA ARG A 129 4.46 -10.89 15.48
C ARG A 129 5.42 -10.56 16.63
N VAL A 130 5.08 -10.95 17.85
CA VAL A 130 5.93 -10.84 19.04
C VAL A 130 6.35 -12.24 19.47
N ARG A 131 7.68 -12.46 19.57
CA ARG A 131 8.30 -13.73 19.99
C ARG A 131 9.41 -13.52 21.00
N ARG A 132 9.12 -12.77 22.06
CA ARG A 132 10.06 -12.47 23.14
C ARG A 132 9.46 -12.92 24.47
N GLN A 133 10.32 -13.35 25.39
CA GLN A 133 9.92 -13.73 26.76
C GLN A 133 8.81 -14.80 26.80
N GLY A 134 8.85 -15.77 25.88
CA GLY A 134 7.85 -16.84 25.80
C GLY A 134 6.54 -16.47 25.11
N ALA A 135 6.35 -15.22 24.70
CA ALA A 135 5.18 -14.83 23.90
C ALA A 135 5.24 -15.39 22.48
N ASP A 136 4.07 -15.69 21.89
CA ASP A 136 3.92 -15.98 20.46
C ASP A 136 2.55 -15.45 19.97
N GLU A 137 2.42 -14.12 20.01
CA GLU A 137 1.17 -13.40 19.75
C GLU A 137 1.33 -12.35 18.64
N ASP A 138 0.20 -11.91 18.10
CA ASP A 138 0.14 -10.81 17.16
C ASP A 138 -0.25 -9.53 17.91
N ARG A 139 0.60 -8.51 17.88
CA ARG A 139 0.37 -7.21 18.52
C ARG A 139 -0.05 -6.18 17.46
N PRO A 140 -1.20 -5.52 17.60
CA PRO A 140 -1.57 -4.37 16.79
C PRO A 140 -0.51 -3.27 16.94
N THR A 141 0.03 -2.83 15.81
CA THR A 141 0.95 -1.69 15.76
C THR A 141 0.22 -0.43 15.30
N CYS A 142 -0.91 -0.60 14.60
CA CYS A 142 -1.78 0.47 14.13
C CYS A 142 -1.05 1.55 13.30
N ASN A 143 0.04 1.18 12.63
CA ASN A 143 0.78 2.07 11.75
C ASN A 143 1.27 1.30 10.52
N MET A 144 1.09 1.89 9.33
CA MET A 144 1.55 1.32 8.08
C MET A 144 2.38 2.31 7.27
N VAL A 145 3.21 1.76 6.38
CA VAL A 145 3.91 2.51 5.33
C VAL A 145 3.29 2.04 4.02
N ALA A 146 2.46 2.87 3.39
CA ALA A 146 1.78 2.52 2.15
C ALA A 146 2.04 3.54 1.04
N ALA A 147 2.18 3.08 -0.20
CA ALA A 147 2.11 3.92 -1.39
C ALA A 147 0.77 3.64 -2.09
N ILE A 148 0.04 4.69 -2.46
CA ILE A 148 -1.29 4.59 -3.10
C ILE A 148 -1.34 5.39 -4.39
N VAL A 149 -2.14 4.91 -5.34
CA VAL A 149 -2.40 5.60 -6.61
C VAL A 149 -3.78 5.21 -7.11
N THR A 150 -4.51 6.17 -7.68
CA THR A 150 -5.86 5.96 -8.23
C THR A 150 -5.81 6.07 -9.75
N HIS A 151 -6.44 5.13 -10.43
CA HIS A 151 -6.57 5.09 -11.88
C HIS A 151 -8.05 5.07 -12.31
N ASP A 152 -8.27 5.42 -13.57
CA ASP A 152 -9.58 5.51 -14.21
C ASP A 152 -9.86 4.42 -15.28
N ALA A 153 -8.86 3.61 -15.64
CA ALA A 153 -9.00 2.62 -16.71
C ALA A 153 -8.50 1.23 -16.30
N SER A 154 -9.20 0.20 -16.76
CA SER A 154 -8.74 -1.18 -16.65
C SER A 154 -7.57 -1.45 -17.60
N ARG A 155 -6.88 -2.58 -17.43
CA ARG A 155 -5.87 -3.06 -18.40
C ARG A 155 -6.42 -3.25 -19.83
N LYS A 156 -7.74 -3.42 -19.97
CA LYS A 156 -8.44 -3.54 -21.27
C LYS A 156 -8.98 -2.19 -21.77
N LEU A 157 -8.63 -1.09 -21.11
CA LEU A 157 -9.10 0.27 -21.39
C LEU A 157 -10.60 0.47 -21.13
N ASP A 158 -11.21 -0.38 -20.30
CA ASP A 158 -12.58 -0.17 -19.84
C ASP A 158 -12.60 0.83 -18.68
N PRO A 159 -13.59 1.75 -18.59
CA PRO A 159 -13.70 2.70 -17.48
C PRO A 159 -13.75 2.00 -16.13
N GLN A 160 -12.72 2.13 -15.31
CA GLN A 160 -12.60 1.46 -14.04
C GLN A 160 -11.90 2.37 -13.04
N LEU A 161 -12.68 3.03 -12.19
CA LEU A 161 -12.15 3.76 -11.06
C LEU A 161 -11.61 2.74 -10.06
N HIS A 162 -10.33 2.83 -9.68
CA HIS A 162 -9.76 1.96 -8.67
C HIS A 162 -8.49 2.56 -8.07
N THR A 163 -8.18 2.16 -6.85
CA THR A 163 -6.98 2.59 -6.14
C THR A 163 -6.11 1.38 -5.85
N HIS A 164 -4.87 1.41 -6.32
CA HIS A 164 -3.83 0.48 -5.90
C HIS A 164 -3.25 0.90 -4.55
N VAL A 165 -2.95 -0.08 -3.71
CA VAL A 165 -2.34 0.09 -2.39
C VAL A 165 -1.17 -0.87 -2.30
N CYS A 166 0.04 -0.34 -2.13
CA CYS A 166 1.23 -1.14 -1.80
C CYS A 166 1.64 -0.87 -0.37
N ILE A 167 1.45 -1.85 0.51
CA ILE A 167 1.87 -1.76 1.91
C ILE A 167 3.25 -2.40 2.05
N MET A 168 4.23 -1.61 2.50
CA MET A 168 5.57 -2.10 2.75
C MET A 168 5.57 -3.05 3.95
N ASN A 169 6.42 -4.09 3.92
CA ASN A 169 6.53 -5.03 5.04
C ASN A 169 7.34 -4.46 6.21
N ALA A 170 6.94 -3.28 6.69
CA ALA A 170 7.53 -2.56 7.80
C ALA A 170 6.44 -1.85 8.61
N THR A 171 6.41 -2.13 9.91
CA THR A 171 5.57 -1.44 10.88
C THR A 171 6.36 -1.24 12.16
N PHE A 172 6.08 -0.18 12.91
CA PHE A 172 6.80 0.15 14.12
C PHE A 172 6.11 -0.41 15.36
N ASP A 173 6.86 -1.18 16.14
CA ASP A 173 6.44 -1.69 17.45
C ASP A 173 6.92 -0.74 18.53
N THR A 174 6.00 0.07 19.06
CA THR A 174 6.29 1.07 20.10
C THR A 174 6.76 0.44 21.41
N ALA A 175 6.23 -0.74 21.76
CA ALA A 175 6.61 -1.44 22.98
C ALA A 175 8.05 -2.01 22.92
N GLU A 176 8.52 -2.40 21.74
CA GLU A 176 9.91 -2.85 21.54
C GLU A 176 10.84 -1.77 20.95
N ASN A 177 10.30 -0.56 20.72
CA ASN A 177 10.96 0.60 20.09
C ASN A 177 11.74 0.24 18.81
N ARG A 178 11.15 -0.55 17.91
CA ARG A 178 11.82 -0.98 16.67
C ARG A 178 10.88 -1.29 15.52
N TRP A 179 11.41 -1.20 14.30
CA TRP A 179 10.72 -1.65 13.09
C TRP A 179 10.71 -3.17 12.97
N LYS A 180 9.55 -3.73 12.62
CA LYS A 180 9.31 -5.16 12.44
C LYS A 180 8.51 -5.41 11.18
N SER A 181 8.53 -6.66 10.73
CA SER A 181 7.67 -7.09 9.62
C SER A 181 6.20 -7.03 10.03
N VAL A 182 5.37 -6.70 9.06
CA VAL A 182 3.91 -6.75 9.17
C VAL A 182 3.46 -8.21 9.27
N GLN A 183 2.51 -8.43 10.18
CA GLN A 183 1.70 -9.62 10.24
C GLN A 183 0.39 -9.35 9.47
N PRO A 184 0.22 -9.92 8.26
CA PRO A 184 -0.82 -9.46 7.35
C PRO A 184 -2.18 -10.16 7.56
N ALA A 185 -2.32 -10.98 8.61
CA ALA A 185 -3.55 -11.75 8.85
C ALA A 185 -4.82 -10.86 8.87
N GLY A 186 -4.70 -9.64 9.38
CA GLY A 186 -5.79 -8.65 9.36
C GLY A 186 -6.24 -8.24 7.95
N TYR A 187 -5.32 -8.18 6.99
CA TYR A 187 -5.61 -7.75 5.61
C TYR A 187 -6.45 -8.77 4.83
N TYR A 188 -6.28 -10.06 5.14
CA TYR A 188 -6.91 -11.16 4.41
C TYR A 188 -8.17 -11.69 5.09
N ARG A 189 -8.36 -11.45 6.40
CA ARG A 189 -9.46 -12.03 7.19
C ARG A 189 -10.85 -11.70 6.64
N HIS A 190 -11.01 -10.51 6.06
CA HIS A 190 -12.30 -9.99 5.60
C HIS A 190 -12.37 -9.84 4.08
N GLN A 191 -11.44 -10.46 3.34
CA GLN A 191 -11.56 -10.53 1.88
C GLN A 191 -12.64 -11.53 1.51
N ALA A 192 -13.54 -11.07 0.65
CA ALA A 192 -14.53 -11.91 -0.03
C ALA A 192 -13.94 -12.50 -1.31
#